data_AF-A0AAV8AVA0-F1
#
_entry.id   AF-A0AAV8AVA0-F1
#
_cell.length_a   1.000
_cell.length_b   1.000
_cell.length_c   1.000
_cell.angle_alpha   90.00
_cell.angle_beta   90.00
_cell.angle_gamma   90.00
#
_symmetry.space_group_name_H-M   'P 1'
#
loop_
_entity.id
_entity.type
_entity.pdbx_description
1 polymer ?
#
loop_
_entity_poly.entity_id
_entity_poly.type
_entity_poly.pdbx_seq_one_letter_code
_entity_poly.pdbx_strand_id
1 'polypeptide(L)'
;MAMMVDPPNGMGNHGKHYFTMWQTLFEIDTKYVPIKPIGRGAYGIVCSSINRETNEKVAIKKINNVFDNRVDALRTLRELKLLR
;
A
#
# COMPACT_ATOMS: atom_id res chain seq x y z
N MET A 1 -7.98 5.34 -11.27
CA MET A 1 -7.51 3.95 -11.36
C MET A 1 -6.06 3.89 -10.89
N ALA A 2 -5.49 2.70 -10.69
CA ALA A 2 -4.06 2.58 -10.43
C ALA A 2 -3.29 2.75 -11.75
N MET A 3 -2.31 3.65 -11.78
CA MET A 3 -1.44 3.89 -12.94
C MET A 3 -0.03 3.50 -12.57
N MET A 4 0.61 2.62 -13.33
CA MET A 4 2.01 2.28 -13.11
C MET A 4 2.88 3.52 -13.38
N VAL A 5 3.85 3.76 -12.52
CA VAL A 5 4.77 4.89 -12.61
C VAL A 5 6.19 4.41 -12.34
N ASP A 6 7.17 5.22 -12.75
CA ASP A 6 8.56 4.98 -12.41
C ASP A 6 8.81 5.18 -10.91
N PRO A 7 9.84 4.52 -10.35
CA PRO A 7 10.25 4.75 -8.98
C PRO A 7 10.61 6.22 -8.73
N PRO A 8 10.30 6.76 -7.54
CA PRO A 8 10.78 8.08 -7.16
C PRO A 8 12.31 8.09 -7.19
N ASN A 9 12.90 9.14 -7.77
CA ASN A 9 14.35 9.33 -7.94
C ASN A 9 15.05 8.32 -8.86
N GLY A 10 14.30 7.55 -9.67
CA GLY A 10 14.86 6.63 -10.66
C GLY A 10 15.54 5.38 -10.09
N MET A 11 15.54 5.22 -8.75
CA MET A 11 16.06 4.03 -8.07
C MET A 11 14.92 3.30 -7.36
N GLY A 12 14.43 2.24 -8.00
CA GLY A 12 13.41 1.36 -7.42
C GLY A 12 14.02 0.27 -6.56
N ASN A 13 13.31 -0.12 -5.50
CA ASN A 13 13.67 -1.31 -4.73
C ASN A 13 13.48 -2.57 -5.60
N HIS A 14 14.44 -3.50 -5.55
CA HIS A 14 14.31 -4.77 -6.26
C HIS A 14 13.06 -5.52 -5.79
N GLY A 15 12.31 -6.09 -6.74
CA GLY A 15 11.05 -6.78 -6.44
C GLY A 15 9.87 -5.84 -6.12
N LYS A 16 10.00 -4.53 -6.35
CA LYS A 16 8.93 -3.54 -6.13
C LYS A 16 8.53 -2.84 -7.43
N HIS A 17 7.23 -2.57 -7.55
CA HIS A 17 6.67 -1.73 -8.60
C HIS A 17 5.95 -0.56 -7.95
N TYR A 18 5.81 0.51 -8.74
CA TYR A 18 5.27 1.78 -8.26
C TYR A 18 3.99 2.11 -9.02
N PHE A 19 2.96 2.51 -8.28
CA PHE A 19 1.68 2.94 -8.84
C PHE A 19 1.27 4.27 -8.25
N THR A 20 0.69 5.16 -9.05
CA THR A 20 -0.03 6.31 -8.53
C THR A 20 -1.53 6.02 -8.50
N MET A 21 -2.16 6.31 -7.37
CA MET A 21 -3.61 6.24 -7.19
C MET A 21 -4.05 7.31 -6.20
N TRP A 22 -5.06 8.12 -6.58
CA TRP A 22 -5.50 9.30 -5.82
C TRP A 22 -4.33 10.17 -5.33
N GLN A 23 -3.42 10.50 -6.25
CA GLN A 23 -2.23 11.32 -6.00
C GLN A 23 -1.28 10.76 -4.94
N THR A 24 -1.39 9.46 -4.62
CA THR A 24 -0.49 8.78 -3.68
C THR A 24 0.31 7.73 -4.40
N LEU A 25 1.63 7.79 -4.23
CA LEU A 25 2.55 6.76 -4.69
C LEU A 25 2.38 5.50 -3.84
N PHE A 26 2.21 4.35 -4.47
CA PHE A 26 2.14 3.03 -3.86
C PHE A 26 3.37 2.26 -4.31
N GLU A 27 4.30 2.04 -3.39
CA GLU A 27 5.33 1.02 -3.55
C GLU A 27 4.74 -0.31 -3.11
N ILE A 28 4.76 -1.31 -4.00
CA ILE A 28 4.15 -2.61 -3.74
C ILE A 28 5.02 -3.72 -4.31
N ASP A 29 4.95 -4.89 -3.68
CA ASP A 29 5.62 -6.10 -4.16
C ASP A 29 5.11 -6.53 -5.54
N THR A 30 6.01 -6.99 -6.42
CA THR A 30 5.72 -7.42 -7.80
C THR A 30 4.63 -8.50 -7.89
N LYS A 31 4.46 -9.29 -6.84
CA LYS A 31 3.43 -10.32 -6.79
C LYS A 31 2.02 -9.76 -6.71
N TYR A 32 1.84 -8.52 -6.28
CA TYR A 32 0.53 -7.91 -6.19
C TYR A 32 0.25 -7.04 -7.42
N VAL A 33 -0.94 -7.21 -8.00
CA VAL A 33 -1.45 -6.36 -9.09
C VAL A 33 -2.56 -5.48 -8.55
N PRO A 34 -2.35 -4.15 -8.44
CA PRO A 34 -3.40 -3.22 -8.08
C PRO A 34 -4.52 -3.21 -9.13
N ILE A 35 -5.77 -3.33 -8.68
CA ILE A 35 -6.96 -3.26 -9.54
C ILE A 35 -7.53 -1.84 -9.48
N LYS A 36 -7.96 -1.43 -8.29
CA LYS A 36 -8.61 -0.13 -8.08
C LYS A 36 -8.49 0.32 -6.63
N PRO A 37 -8.38 1.63 -6.38
CA PRO A 37 -8.53 2.17 -5.04
C PRO A 37 -9.97 1.93 -4.55
N ILE A 38 -10.12 1.50 -3.30
CA ILE A 38 -11.41 1.14 -2.69
C ILE A 38 -11.73 1.91 -1.41
N GLY A 39 -10.78 2.61 -0.81
CA GLY A 39 -11.04 3.40 0.40
C GLY A 39 -9.95 4.43 0.67
N ARG A 40 -10.35 5.63 1.12
CA ARG A 40 -9.46 6.73 1.51
C ARG A 40 -9.82 7.15 2.94
N GLY A 41 -8.81 7.39 3.76
CA GLY A 41 -9.00 7.89 5.12
C GLY A 41 -7.83 8.74 5.58
N ALA A 42 -7.88 9.17 6.84
CA ALA A 42 -6.86 10.04 7.44
C ALA A 42 -5.44 9.46 7.33
N TYR A 43 -5.30 8.14 7.47
CA TYR A 43 -4.00 7.47 7.48
C TYR A 43 -3.49 7.09 6.09
N GLY A 44 -4.31 7.16 5.04
CA GLY A 44 -3.90 6.81 3.68
C GLY A 44 -5.00 6.15 2.85
N ILE A 45 -4.61 5.20 2.01
CA ILE A 45 -5.45 4.65 0.94
C ILE A 45 -5.43 3.13 0.98
N VAL A 46 -6.56 2.54 0.64
CA VAL A 46 -6.76 1.10 0.47
C VAL A 46 -6.98 0.79 -1.00
N CYS A 47 -6.22 -0.17 -1.52
CA CYS A 47 -6.33 -0.65 -2.89
C CYS A 47 -6.73 -2.13 -2.91
N SER A 48 -7.72 -2.47 -3.74
CA SER A 48 -7.99 -3.86 -4.08
C SER A 48 -6.92 -4.35 -5.05
N SER A 49 -6.30 -5.48 -4.75
CA SER A 49 -5.23 -6.08 -5.55
C SER A 49 -5.44 -7.59 -5.70
N ILE A 50 -4.75 -8.20 -6.66
CA ILE A 50 -4.66 -9.66 -6.80
C ILE A 50 -3.26 -10.08 -6.40
N ASN A 51 -3.13 -11.09 -5.53
CA ASN A 51 -1.87 -11.78 -5.33
C ASN A 51 -1.67 -12.82 -6.45
N ARG A 52 -0.67 -12.64 -7.31
CA ARG A 52 -0.39 -13.55 -8.43
C ARG A 52 0.11 -14.93 -8.01
N GLU A 53 0.66 -15.07 -6.81
CA GLU A 53 1.14 -16.36 -6.29
C GLU A 53 -0.02 -17.25 -5.85
N THR A 54 -1.04 -16.66 -5.22
CA THR A 54 -2.19 -17.41 -4.65
C THR A 54 -3.48 -17.24 -5.46
N ASN A 55 -3.51 -16.33 -6.44
CA ASN A 55 -4.71 -15.87 -7.16
C ASN A 55 -5.81 -15.28 -6.27
N GLU A 56 -5.49 -14.92 -5.03
CA GLU A 56 -6.46 -14.34 -4.10
C GLU A 56 -6.60 -12.85 -4.29
N LYS A 57 -7.84 -12.37 -4.15
CA LYS A 57 -8.15 -10.95 -4.09
C LYS A 57 -7.92 -10.43 -2.67
N VAL A 58 -7.08 -9.41 -2.54
CA VAL A 58 -6.70 -8.81 -1.26
C VAL A 58 -6.99 -7.32 -1.23
N ALA A 59 -7.09 -6.77 -0.02
CA ALA A 59 -7.11 -5.32 0.22
C ALA A 59 -5.78 -4.90 0.86
N ILE A 60 -5.11 -3.92 0.27
CA ILE A 60 -3.80 -3.43 0.74
C ILE A 60 -3.97 -1.99 1.18
N LYS A 61 -3.75 -1.74 2.47
CA LYS A 61 -3.84 -0.42 3.12
C LYS A 61 -2.43 0.19 3.20
N LYS A 62 -2.17 1.26 2.45
CA LYS A 62 -0.98 2.08 2.65
C LYS A 62 -1.24 3.06 3.79
N ILE A 63 -0.42 2.98 4.83
CA ILE A 63 -0.42 3.90 5.96
C ILE A 63 0.75 4.87 5.75
N ASN A 64 0.45 6.15 5.58
CA ASN A 64 1.47 7.17 5.37
C ASN A 64 2.02 7.64 6.72
N ASN A 65 3.31 7.97 6.77
CA ASN A 65 3.95 8.70 7.87
C ASN A 65 3.69 8.09 9.27
N VAL A 66 3.57 6.77 9.34
CA VAL A 66 3.12 6.07 10.55
C VAL A 66 4.06 6.28 11.74
N PHE A 67 5.33 6.59 11.49
CA PHE A 67 6.36 6.77 12.52
C PHE A 67 6.54 8.22 12.97
N ASP A 68 5.90 9.19 12.30
CA ASP A 68 6.01 10.60 12.64
C ASP A 68 5.26 10.93 13.95
N ASN A 69 4.23 10.13 14.28
CA ASN A 69 3.45 10.27 15.50
C ASN A 69 3.45 8.96 16.30
N ARG A 70 3.99 9.01 17.52
CA ARG A 70 4.02 7.87 18.45
C ARG A 70 2.65 7.24 18.68
N VAL A 71 1.59 8.05 18.79
CA VAL A 71 0.22 7.56 19.01
C VAL A 71 -0.26 6.74 17.82
N ASP A 72 0.03 7.19 16.60
CA ASP A 72 -0.40 6.51 15.37
C ASP A 72 0.43 5.25 15.09
N ALA A 73 1.72 5.27 15.42
CA ALA A 73 2.57 4.09 15.42
C ALA A 73 2.02 3.00 16.37
N LEU A 74 1.71 3.37 17.62
CA LEU A 74 1.16 2.45 18.61
C LEU A 74 -0.23 1.95 18.23
N ARG A 75 -1.08 2.82 17.67
CA ARG A 75 -2.41 2.44 17.16
C ARG A 75 -2.29 1.41 16.03
N THR A 76 -1.39 1.64 15.08
CA THR A 76 -1.14 0.73 13.95
C THR A 76 -0.58 -0.61 14.44
N LEU A 77 0.39 -0.59 15.37
CA LEU A 77 0.93 -1.80 15.97
C LEU A 77 -0.16 -2.59 16.72
N ARG A 78 -1.04 -1.91 17.45
CA ARG A 78 -2.17 -2.54 18.14
C ARG A 78 -3.15 -3.17 17.15
N GLU A 79 -3.50 -2.48 16.05
CA GLU A 79 -4.35 -3.03 14.99
C GLU A 79 -3.75 -4.32 14.41
N LEU A 80 -2.45 -4.33 14.11
CA LEU A 80 -1.74 -5.51 13.61
C LEU A 80 -1.71 -6.67 14.62
N LYS A 81 -1.49 -6.38 15.90
CA LYS A 81 -1.44 -7.39 16.98
C LYS A 81 -2.81 -7.93 17.40
N LEU A 82 -3.90 -7.24 17.10
CA LEU A 82 -5.25 -7.70 17.43
C LEU A 82 -5.86 -8.55 16.31
N LEU A 83 -5.43 -8.34 15.06
CA LEU A 83 -5.89 -9.08 13.89
C LEU A 83 -5.06 -10.33 13.58
N ARG A 84 -4.05 -10.61 14.41
CA ARG A 84 -3.18 -11.80 14.36
C ARG A 84 -3.14 -12.43 15.74
#